data_AF-A0AAW1U7D6-F1
#
_entry.id   AF-A0AAW1U7D6-F1
#
_cell.length_a   1.000
_cell.length_b   1.000
_cell.length_c   1.000
_cell.angle_alpha   90.00
_cell.angle_beta   90.00
_cell.angle_gamma   90.00
#
_symmetry.space_group_name_H-M   'P 1'
#
loop_
_entity.id
_entity.type
_entity.pdbx_description
1 polymer ?
#
loop_
_entity_poly.entity_id
_entity_poly.type
_entity_poly.pdbx_seq_one_letter_code
_entity_poly.pdbx_strand_id
1 'polypeptide(L)'
;MRWKNQDVHPQNHLRNLGRKNCQGEYVSLTDIGIISSYGMVNLLDDFLVKDNCGNKLCFFVIPNIELNHRVRFPPNESEWLRLVDKGLSKPFHQEVFIYNQFATNFSR
;
A
#
# COMPACT_ATOMS: atom_id res chain seq x y z
N MET A 1 -10.47 27.00 13.77
CA MET A 1 -9.00 26.91 14.05
C MET A 1 -8.67 25.93 15.19
N ARG A 2 -9.31 24.75 15.25
CA ARG A 2 -9.03 23.74 16.30
C ARG A 2 -8.07 22.64 15.84
N TRP A 3 -7.88 22.46 14.53
CA TRP A 3 -6.87 21.55 13.94
C TRP A 3 -5.41 22.00 14.19
N LYS A 4 -5.23 23.24 14.65
CA LYS A 4 -3.93 23.82 15.05
C LYS A 4 -3.47 23.34 16.44
N ASN A 5 -4.39 22.87 17.27
CA ASN A 5 -4.05 22.25 18.53
C ASN A 5 -3.54 20.86 18.16
N GLN A 6 -2.25 20.62 18.36
CA GLN A 6 -1.58 19.33 18.18
C GLN A 6 -2.10 18.28 19.19
N ASP A 7 -3.41 18.20 19.37
CA ASP A 7 -4.06 17.11 20.05
C ASP A 7 -3.54 15.86 19.35
N VAL A 8 -2.91 14.97 20.13
CA VAL A 8 -2.51 13.64 19.69
C VAL A 8 -3.80 12.89 19.37
N HIS A 9 -4.37 13.19 18.21
CA HIS A 9 -5.44 12.40 17.67
C HIS A 9 -4.90 10.98 17.66
N PRO A 10 -5.65 10.00 18.16
CA PRO A 10 -5.14 8.64 18.31
C PRO A 10 -4.96 7.98 16.94
N GLN A 11 -3.88 8.37 16.24
CA GLN A 11 -3.60 8.05 14.84
C GLN A 11 -3.46 6.54 14.61
N ASN A 12 -3.33 5.73 15.68
CA ASN A 12 -3.10 4.29 15.57
C ASN A 12 -3.86 3.42 16.60
N HIS A 13 -4.75 3.95 17.45
CA HIS A 13 -5.39 3.11 18.48
C HIS A 13 -6.22 1.96 17.88
N LEU A 14 -7.03 2.26 16.86
CA LEU A 14 -7.83 1.24 16.18
C LEU A 14 -6.95 0.25 15.41
N ARG A 15 -5.86 0.72 14.79
CA ARG A 15 -4.87 -0.14 14.10
C ARG A 15 -4.20 -1.10 15.09
N ASN A 16 -3.81 -0.61 16.27
CA ASN A 16 -3.21 -1.43 17.33
C ASN A 16 -4.19 -2.45 17.89
N LEU A 17 -5.44 -2.06 18.10
CA LEU A 17 -6.49 -2.97 18.55
C LEU A 17 -6.75 -4.06 17.50
N GLY A 18 -6.89 -3.69 16.22
CA GLY A 18 -7.04 -4.64 15.11
C GLY A 18 -5.88 -5.63 15.08
N ARG A 19 -4.64 -5.14 15.09
CA ARG A 19 -3.43 -5.99 15.08
C ARG A 19 -3.38 -6.99 16.24
N LYS A 20 -3.75 -6.57 17.46
CA LYS A 20 -3.79 -7.45 18.65
C LYS A 20 -4.80 -8.60 18.51
N ASN A 21 -5.81 -8.44 17.66
CA ASN A 21 -6.87 -9.42 17.46
C ASN A 21 -6.72 -10.21 16.13
N CYS A 22 -5.72 -9.90 15.30
CA CYS A 22 -5.37 -10.72 14.15
C CYS A 22 -4.69 -12.00 14.61
N GLN A 23 -5.16 -13.15 14.11
CA GLN A 23 -4.62 -14.47 14.47
C GLN A 23 -3.60 -15.01 13.45
N GLY A 24 -3.45 -14.35 12.30
CA GLY A 24 -2.49 -14.74 11.26
C GLY A 24 -1.05 -14.34 11.59
N GLU A 25 -0.09 -15.08 11.02
CA GLU A 25 1.34 -14.79 11.13
C GLU A 25 1.70 -13.42 10.51
N TYR A 26 1.03 -13.09 9.41
CA TYR A 26 1.19 -11.83 8.69
C TYR A 26 -0.07 -10.97 8.77
N VAL A 27 0.12 -9.65 8.83
CA VAL A 27 -0.97 -8.66 8.82
C VAL A 27 -0.70 -7.66 7.70
N SER A 28 -1.62 -7.59 6.74
CA SER A 28 -1.63 -6.53 5.72
C SER A 28 -2.55 -5.39 6.18
N LEU A 29 -1.96 -4.21 6.43
CA LEU A 29 -2.70 -3.02 6.81
C LEU A 29 -3.06 -2.21 5.56
N THR A 30 -4.34 -1.86 5.40
CA THR A 30 -4.83 -1.01 4.30
C THR A 30 -5.63 0.17 4.86
N ASP A 31 -5.65 1.27 4.12
CA ASP A 31 -6.45 2.46 4.44
C ASP A 31 -7.84 2.39 3.78
N ILE A 32 -8.83 3.12 4.32
CA ILE A 32 -10.24 3.11 3.86
C ILE A 32 -10.38 3.46 2.36
N GLY A 33 -9.43 4.22 1.80
CA GLY A 33 -9.42 4.60 0.38
C GLY A 33 -8.60 3.68 -0.53
N ILE A 34 -7.99 2.61 0.00
CA ILE A 34 -7.14 1.70 -0.76
C ILE A 34 -7.87 0.37 -0.94
N ILE A 35 -7.99 -0.04 -2.19
CA ILE A 35 -8.64 -1.29 -2.60
C ILE A 35 -7.55 -2.27 -3.05
N SER A 36 -7.53 -3.45 -2.45
CA SER A 36 -6.61 -4.53 -2.83
C SER A 36 -6.98 -5.12 -4.20
N SER A 37 -5.97 -5.64 -4.91
CA SER A 37 -6.18 -6.36 -6.16
C SER A 37 -7.03 -7.62 -5.96
N TYR A 38 -7.72 -8.04 -7.03
CA TYR A 38 -8.50 -9.27 -7.02
C TYR A 38 -7.65 -10.47 -6.58
N GLY A 39 -8.11 -11.18 -5.55
CA GLY A 39 -7.44 -12.36 -5.03
C GLY A 39 -6.12 -12.09 -4.29
N MET A 40 -5.77 -10.83 -4.01
CA MET A 40 -4.47 -10.45 -3.43
C MET A 40 -4.14 -11.22 -2.14
N VAL A 41 -5.11 -11.45 -1.26
CA VAL A 41 -4.87 -12.15 0.02
C VAL A 41 -4.37 -13.57 -0.22
N ASN A 42 -5.05 -14.34 -1.06
CA ASN A 42 -4.65 -15.72 -1.35
C ASN A 42 -3.30 -15.77 -2.09
N LEU A 43 -3.09 -14.84 -3.03
CA LEU A 43 -1.82 -14.74 -3.76
C LEU A 43 -0.64 -14.40 -2.84
N LEU A 44 -0.85 -13.52 -1.86
CA LEU A 44 0.16 -13.18 -0.86
C LEU A 44 0.43 -14.34 0.09
N ASP A 45 -0.61 -15.05 0.54
CA ASP A 45 -0.45 -16.23 1.38
C ASP A 45 0.38 -17.32 0.68
N ASP A 46 0.02 -17.63 -0.58
CA ASP A 46 0.78 -18.55 -1.44
C ASP A 46 2.23 -18.09 -1.67
N PHE A 47 2.44 -16.78 -1.82
CA PHE A 47 3.76 -16.20 -2.03
C PHE A 47 4.64 -16.31 -0.78
N LEU A 48 4.10 -15.95 0.38
CA LEU A 48 4.83 -15.94 1.65
C LEU A 48 5.23 -17.36 2.09
N VAL A 49 4.41 -18.37 1.79
CA VAL A 49 4.76 -19.78 2.05
C VAL A 49 5.89 -20.27 1.14
N LYS A 50 6.00 -19.73 -0.08
CA LYS A 50 6.96 -20.17 -1.11
C LYS A 50 8.21 -19.29 -1.19
N ASP A 51 8.27 -18.22 -0.43
CA ASP A 51 9.38 -17.29 -0.49
C ASP A 51 10.69 -17.99 -0.10
N ASN A 52 11.76 -17.68 -0.83
CA ASN A 52 13.07 -18.31 -0.62
C ASN A 52 14.12 -17.26 -0.21
N CYS A 53 13.70 -16.24 0.54
CA CYS A 53 14.58 -15.19 0.98
C CYS A 53 15.68 -15.70 1.94
N GLY A 54 15.41 -16.80 2.67
CA GLY A 54 16.42 -17.54 3.44
C GLY A 54 17.24 -16.62 4.35
N ASN A 55 18.58 -16.67 4.20
CA ASN A 55 19.53 -15.84 4.98
C ASN A 55 19.92 -14.52 4.27
N LYS A 56 19.21 -14.12 3.21
CA LYS A 56 19.49 -12.86 2.48
C LYS A 56 18.61 -11.74 3.04
N LEU A 57 19.06 -10.50 2.86
CA LEU A 57 18.22 -9.34 3.07
C LEU A 57 17.33 -9.16 1.82
N CYS A 58 16.05 -9.46 1.92
CA CYS A 58 15.07 -9.14 0.87
C CYS A 58 14.09 -8.08 1.33
N PHE A 59 13.61 -7.31 0.35
CA PHE A 59 12.53 -6.37 0.52
C PHE A 59 11.43 -6.76 -0.47
N PHE A 60 10.25 -7.06 0.07
CA PHE A 60 9.06 -7.29 -0.73
C PHE A 60 8.27 -5.99 -0.80
N VAL A 61 7.83 -5.63 -2.00
CA VAL A 61 7.14 -4.36 -2.25
C VAL A 61 5.75 -4.67 -2.78
N ILE A 62 4.73 -4.13 -2.09
CA ILE A 62 3.35 -4.10 -2.58
C ILE A 62 3.12 -2.69 -3.12
N PRO A 63 3.02 -2.50 -4.45
CA PRO A 63 2.82 -1.18 -5.02
C PRO A 63 1.39 -0.69 -4.76
N ASN A 64 1.26 0.58 -4.38
CA ASN A 64 -0.02 1.28 -4.34
C ASN A 64 -0.11 2.21 -5.54
N ILE A 65 -1.20 2.09 -6.29
CA ILE A 65 -1.42 2.83 -7.52
C ILE A 65 -2.75 3.58 -7.48
N GLU A 66 -2.81 4.69 -8.21
CA GLU A 66 -4.03 5.40 -8.55
C GLU A 66 -4.41 5.13 -10.00
N LEU A 67 -5.69 4.82 -10.20
CA LEU A 67 -6.27 4.64 -11.52
C LEU A 67 -7.05 5.89 -11.92
N ASN A 68 -7.00 6.22 -13.21
CA ASN A 68 -7.86 7.24 -13.77
C ASN A 68 -9.34 6.84 -13.60
N HIS A 69 -10.20 7.76 -13.14
CA HIS A 69 -11.64 7.51 -12.91
C HIS A 69 -12.42 6.93 -14.11
N ARG A 70 -11.89 7.04 -15.33
CA ARG A 70 -12.52 6.54 -16.57
C ARG A 70 -12.23 5.07 -16.84
N VAL A 71 -11.27 4.46 -16.13
CA VAL A 71 -10.85 3.08 -16.36
C VAL A 71 -11.44 2.16 -15.31
N ARG A 72 -11.69 0.92 -15.71
CA ARG A 72 -12.09 -0.12 -14.76
C ARG A 72 -10.86 -0.65 -14.02
N PHE A 73 -11.09 -1.24 -12.85
CA PHE A 73 -10.05 -1.92 -12.11
C PHE A 73 -9.42 -3.03 -12.97
N PRO A 74 -8.09 -3.09 -13.11
CA PRO A 74 -7.43 -4.05 -13.97
C PRO A 74 -7.58 -5.47 -13.40
N PRO A 75 -7.94 -6.48 -14.23
CA PRO A 75 -8.13 -7.84 -13.75
C PRO A 75 -6.82 -8.59 -13.49
N ASN A 76 -5.71 -8.14 -14.08
CA ASN A 76 -4.39 -8.77 -13.98
C ASN A 76 -3.25 -7.75 -14.21
N GLU A 77 -2.02 -8.19 -13.97
CA GLU A 77 -0.81 -7.38 -14.10
C GLU A 77 -0.60 -6.84 -15.52
N SER A 78 -0.83 -7.66 -16.55
CA SER A 78 -0.63 -7.24 -17.95
C SER A 78 -1.54 -6.08 -18.35
N GLU A 79 -2.82 -6.13 -17.95
CA GLU A 79 -3.76 -5.02 -18.17
C GLU A 79 -3.38 -3.79 -17.36
N TRP A 80 -2.88 -3.97 -16.14
CA TRP A 80 -2.36 -2.86 -15.35
C TRP A 80 -1.17 -2.17 -16.02
N LEU A 81 -0.17 -2.92 -16.49
CA LEU A 81 0.99 -2.36 -17.21
C LEU A 81 0.56 -1.58 -18.46
N ARG A 82 -0.45 -2.07 -19.19
CA ARG A 82 -1.04 -1.34 -20.32
C ARG A 82 -1.65 0.00 -19.92
N LEU A 83 -2.22 0.12 -18.71
CA LEU A 83 -2.74 1.38 -18.20
C LEU A 83 -1.60 2.33 -17.79
N VAL A 84 -0.49 1.80 -17.25
CA VAL A 84 0.72 2.59 -16.95
C VAL A 84 1.29 3.20 -18.23
N ASP A 85 1.47 2.40 -19.28
CA ASP A 85 2.00 2.88 -20.58
C ASP A 85 1.13 3.98 -21.20
N LYS A 86 -0.17 3.95 -20.93
CA LYS A 86 -1.14 4.96 -21.40
C LYS A 86 -1.24 6.18 -20.48
N GLY A 87 -0.49 6.23 -19.38
CA GLY A 87 -0.59 7.30 -18.37
C GLY A 87 -1.92 7.30 -17.62
N LEU A 88 -2.62 6.16 -17.58
CA LEU A 88 -3.92 5.99 -16.91
C LEU A 88 -3.80 5.31 -15.54
N SER A 89 -2.61 4.86 -15.18
CA SER A 89 -2.24 4.37 -13.85
C SER A 89 -0.96 5.08 -13.41
N LYS A 90 -0.88 5.47 -12.14
CA LYS A 90 0.29 6.15 -11.57
C LYS A 90 0.52 5.77 -10.10
N PRO A 91 1.73 5.98 -9.56
CA PRO A 91 1.98 5.90 -8.12
C PRO A 91 0.95 6.64 -7.27
N PHE A 92 0.53 6.01 -6.17
CA PHE A 92 -0.43 6.61 -5.24
C PHE A 92 0.10 7.93 -4.67
N HIS A 93 -0.78 8.93 -4.59
CA HIS A 93 -0.49 10.28 -4.12
C HIS A 93 0.56 11.06 -4.92
N GLN A 94 0.84 10.65 -6.16
CA GLN A 94 1.81 11.36 -7.00
C GLN A 94 1.39 12.81 -7.31
N GLU A 95 0.10 13.16 -7.37
CA GLU A 95 -0.32 14.55 -7.64
C GLU A 95 -0.49 15.37 -6.38
N VAL A 96 -1.15 14.79 -5.37
CA VAL A 96 -1.64 15.54 -4.20
C VAL A 96 -0.52 15.75 -3.17
N PHE A 97 0.52 14.90 -3.20
CA PHE A 97 1.53 14.83 -2.14
C PHE A 97 2.96 14.66 -2.68
N ILE A 98 3.30 15.28 -3.82
CA ILE A 98 4.63 15.20 -4.47
C ILE A 98 5.79 15.33 -3.48
N TYR A 99 5.74 16.33 -2.59
CA TYR A 99 6.84 16.61 -1.66
C TYR A 99 7.04 15.52 -0.59
N ASN A 100 6.00 14.76 -0.26
CA ASN A 100 6.09 13.66 0.71
C ASN A 100 6.48 12.33 0.06
N GLN A 101 6.68 12.30 -1.25
CA GLN A 101 7.18 11.13 -1.98
C GLN A 101 8.72 11.09 -2.03
N PHE A 102 9.39 12.18 -1.68
CA PHE A 102 10.85 12.21 -1.64
C PHE A 102 11.37 11.37 -0.48
N ALA A 103 12.46 10.63 -0.73
CA ALA A 103 13.14 9.91 0.32
C ALA A 103 13.58 10.88 1.42
N THR A 104 13.27 10.55 2.67
CA THR A 104 13.78 11.28 3.83
C THR A 104 15.31 11.24 3.79
N ASN A 105 15.94 12.41 3.75
CA ASN A 105 17.38 12.51 3.86
C ASN A 105 17.79 12.30 5.33
N PHE A 106 18.22 11.09 5.67
CA PHE A 106 18.71 10.73 7.00
C PHE A 106 20.15 11.20 7.29
N SER A 107 20.79 11.94 6.37
CA SER A 107 22.15 12.46 6.52
C SER A 107 22.22 13.85 7.15
N ARG A 108 21.11 14.37 7.69
CA ARG A 108 21.06 15.64 8.44
C ARG A 108 20.54 15.43 9.85
#